data_AF-A0A559QW24-F1
#
_entry.id   AF-A0A559QW24-F1
#
_cell.length_a   1.000
_cell.length_b   1.000
_cell.length_c   1.000
_cell.angle_alpha   90.00
_cell.angle_beta   90.00
_cell.angle_gamma   90.00
#
_symmetry.space_group_name_H-M   'P 1'
#
loop_
_entity.id
_entity.type
_entity.pdbx_description
1 polymer ?
#
loop_
_entity_poly.entity_id
_entity_poly.type
_entity_poly.pdbx_seq_one_letter_code
_entity_poly.pdbx_strand_id
1 'polypeptide(L)' 'MMIMRLFSSVLLFTGLTACEGGLRSLSNQELAAKRDACVVGNPTSPGKVTACENIRKECERRRKDGNFAC' A
#
# COMPACT_ATOMS: atom_id res chain seq x y z
N MET A 1 -20.66 -36.00 2.89
CA MET A 1 -19.29 -35.66 2.44
C MET A 1 -19.22 -34.53 1.40
N MET A 2 -20.17 -34.39 0.47
CA MET A 2 -20.13 -33.34 -0.57
C MET A 2 -20.28 -31.91 0.01
N ILE A 3 -21.17 -31.72 0.99
CA ILE A 3 -21.40 -30.44 1.68
C ILE A 3 -20.15 -29.96 2.45
N MET A 4 -19.48 -30.86 3.18
CA MET A 4 -18.25 -30.55 3.92
C MET A 4 -17.10 -30.11 2.98
N ARG A 5 -17.02 -30.69 1.78
CA ARG A 5 -16.04 -30.30 0.76
C ARG A 5 -16.36 -28.93 0.15
N LEU A 6 -17.64 -28.62 -0.07
CA LEU A 6 -18.10 -27.29 -0.49
C LEU A 6 -17.77 -26.21 0.54
N PHE A 7 -18.03 -26.45 1.83
CA PHE A 7 -17.69 -25.51 2.90
C PHE A 7 -16.17 -25.25 2.99
N SER A 8 -15.35 -26.29 2.83
CA SER A 8 -13.88 -26.17 2.85
C SER A 8 -13.37 -25.32 1.68
N SER A 9 -13.95 -25.48 0.48
CA SER A 9 -13.59 -24.67 -0.69
C SER A 9 -13.97 -23.20 -0.51
N VAL A 10 -15.15 -22.91 0.06
CA VAL A 10 -15.63 -21.53 0.28
C VAL A 10 -14.71 -20.77 1.26
N LEU A 11 -14.25 -21.43 2.32
CA LEU A 11 -13.30 -20.84 3.28
C LEU A 11 -11.98 -20.41 2.64
N LEU A 12 -11.43 -21.22 1.71
CA LEU A 12 -10.20 -20.86 0.99
C LEU A 12 -10.36 -19.60 0.13
N PHE A 13 -11.52 -19.43 -0.54
CA PHE A 13 -11.75 -18.28 -1.42
C PHE A 13 -11.91 -16.97 -0.64
N THR A 14 -12.46 -17.01 0.58
CA THR A 14 -12.61 -15.80 1.40
C THR A 14 -11.29 -15.23 1.93
N GLY A 15 -10.22 -16.04 2.03
CA GLY A 15 -8.92 -15.57 2.52
C GLY A 15 -8.11 -14.75 1.49
N LEU A 16 -8.46 -14.81 0.21
CA LEU A 16 -7.73 -14.15 -0.87
C LEU A 16 -8.10 -12.66 -1.05
N THR A 17 -9.21 -12.21 -0.46
CA THR A 17 -9.66 -10.80 -0.58
C THR A 17 -8.83 -9.83 0.28
N ALA A 18 -8.04 -10.34 1.23
CA ALA A 18 -7.20 -9.53 2.11
C ALA A 18 -5.90 -9.01 1.44
N CYS A 19 -5.66 -9.34 0.18
CA CYS A 19 -4.49 -8.88 -0.59
C CYS A 19 -4.74 -7.51 -1.26
N GLU A 20 -5.48 -6.61 -0.63
CA GLU A 20 -5.54 -5.20 -1.03
C GLU A 20 -4.80 -4.36 0.03
N GLY A 21 -3.55 -4.01 -0.27
CA GLY A 21 -2.71 -3.24 0.65
C GLY A 21 -1.50 -2.65 -0.06
N GLY A 22 -1.66 -1.46 -0.61
CA GLY A 22 -0.60 -0.70 -1.28
C GLY A 22 -0.58 0.75 -0.81
N LEU A 23 0.26 1.60 -1.38
CA LEU A 23 0.30 3.03 -1.01
C LEU A 23 -1.04 3.76 -1.20
N ARG A 24 -1.95 3.22 -2.00
CA ARG A 24 -3.31 3.73 -2.20
C ARG A 24 -4.22 3.57 -0.99
N SER A 25 -4.03 2.52 -0.18
CA SER A 25 -4.85 2.31 1.02
C SER A 25 -4.36 3.13 2.22
N LEU A 26 -3.17 3.73 2.13
CA LEU A 26 -2.66 4.63 3.17
C LEU A 26 -3.47 5.92 3.23
N SER A 27 -3.75 6.36 4.46
CA SER A 27 -4.27 7.70 4.70
C SER A 27 -3.27 8.76 4.25
N ASN A 28 -3.77 9.99 4.07
CA ASN A 28 -2.92 11.13 3.74
C ASN A 28 -1.81 11.35 4.78
N GLN A 29 -2.15 11.23 6.06
CA GLN A 29 -1.21 11.43 7.17
C GLN A 29 -0.11 10.38 7.17
N GLU A 30 -0.45 9.10 6.95
CA GLU A 30 0.54 8.03 6.86
C GLU A 30 1.46 8.20 5.65
N LEU A 31 0.91 8.59 4.51
CA LEU A 31 1.70 8.80 3.30
C LEU A 31 2.66 9.98 3.46
N ALA A 32 2.21 11.09 4.03
CA ALA A 32 3.04 12.26 4.35
C ALA A 32 4.16 11.90 5.33
N ALA A 33 3.84 11.20 6.44
CA ALA A 33 4.84 10.78 7.42
C ALA A 33 5.91 9.87 6.80
N LYS A 34 5.51 8.93 5.92
CA LYS A 34 6.45 8.06 5.21
C LYS A 34 7.30 8.84 4.19
N ARG A 35 6.73 9.83 3.52
CA ARG A 35 7.47 10.73 2.62
C ARG A 35 8.51 11.53 3.39
N ASP A 36 8.16 12.05 4.56
CA ASP A 36 9.11 12.81 5.38
C ASP A 36 10.23 11.93 5.92
N ALA A 37 9.92 10.70 6.33
CA ALA A 37 10.94 9.72 6.71
C ALA A 37 11.93 9.44 5.57
N CYS A 38 11.47 9.41 4.32
CA CYS A 38 12.33 9.27 3.14
C CYS A 38 13.26 10.46 2.95
N VAL A 39 12.78 11.68 3.16
CA VAL A 39 13.59 12.90 3.01
C VAL A 39 14.60 13.04 4.15
N VAL A 40 14.16 12.86 5.40
CA VAL A 40 15.02 12.98 6.59
C VAL A 40 16.06 11.86 6.63
N GLY A 41 15.65 10.63 6.31
CA GLY A 41 16.53 9.47 6.39
C GLY A 41 17.49 9.31 5.21
N ASN A 42 17.21 9.97 4.08
CA ASN A 42 17.96 9.89 2.82
C ASN A 42 18.56 8.49 2.54
N PRO A 43 17.72 7.44 2.44
CA PRO A 43 18.20 6.07 2.43
C PRO A 43 18.96 5.75 1.13
N THR A 44 20.05 5.00 1.24
CA THR A 44 20.89 4.63 0.09
C THR A 44 20.72 3.18 -0.36
N SER A 45 20.07 2.33 0.44
CA SER A 45 19.87 0.94 0.06
C SER A 45 18.83 0.84 -1.08
N PRO A 46 19.07 0.02 -2.12
CA PRO A 46 18.21 0.00 -3.32
C PRO A 46 16.73 -0.23 -3.03
N GLY A 47 16.43 -1.12 -2.07
CA GLY A 47 15.05 -1.41 -1.66
C GLY A 47 14.36 -0.20 -1.01
N LYS A 48 15.07 0.54 -0.16
CA LYS A 48 14.52 1.74 0.48
C LYS A 48 14.38 2.90 -0.50
N VAL A 49 15.35 3.09 -1.40
CA VAL A 49 15.25 4.08 -2.49
C VAL A 49 14.02 3.81 -3.33
N THR A 50 13.82 2.55 -3.73
CA THR A 50 12.63 2.14 -4.51
C THR A 50 11.33 2.41 -3.74
N ALA A 51 11.28 2.10 -2.45
CA ALA A 51 10.12 2.39 -1.62
C ALA A 51 9.82 3.90 -1.54
N CYS A 52 10.85 4.73 -1.37
CA CYS A 52 10.72 6.18 -1.35
C CYS A 52 10.26 6.77 -2.68
N GLU A 53 10.78 6.25 -3.80
CA GLU A 53 10.30 6.63 -5.13
C GLU A 53 8.83 6.27 -5.36
N ASN A 54 8.39 5.11 -4.87
CA ASN A 54 6.99 4.72 -4.94
C ASN A 54 6.09 5.66 -4.11
N ILE A 55 6.53 6.06 -2.91
CA ILE A 55 5.83 7.05 -2.08
C ILE A 55 5.73 8.39 -2.80
N ARG A 56 6.83 8.89 -3.37
CA ARG A 56 6.86 10.14 -4.15
C ARG A 56 5.84 10.09 -5.30
N LYS A 57 5.85 9.01 -6.08
CA LYS A 57 4.92 8.82 -7.20
C LYS A 57 3.46 8.80 -6.77
N GLU A 58 3.14 8.17 -5.63
CA GLU A 58 1.76 8.18 -5.11
C GLU A 58 1.34 9.57 -4.65
N CYS A 59 2.21 10.34 -4.00
CA CYS A 59 1.92 11.74 -3.65
C CYS A 59 1.69 12.60 -4.90
N GLU A 60 2.49 12.43 -5.95
CA GLU A 60 2.31 13.13 -7.23
C GLU A 60 1.01 12.74 -7.93
N ARG A 61 0.63 11.45 -7.87
CA ARG A 61 -0.64 10.98 -8.39
C ARG A 61 -1.81 11.63 -7.65
N ARG A 62 -1.80 11.64 -6.31
CA ARG A 62 -2.82 12.31 -5.49
C ARG A 62 -2.90 13.82 -5.78
N ARG A 63 -1.75 14.47 -5.99
CA ARG A 63 -1.68 15.89 -6.36
C ARG A 63 -2.37 16.16 -7.69
N LYS A 64 -2.20 15.29 -8.69
CA LYS A 64 -2.92 15.39 -9.97
C LYS A 64 -4.44 15.25 -9.81
N ASP A 65 -4.90 14.56 -8.78
CA ASP A 65 -6.33 14.43 -8.43
C ASP A 65 -6.82 15.52 -7.47
N GLY A 66 -6.01 16.54 -7.19
CA GLY A 66 -6.38 17.66 -6.31
C GLY A 66 -6.15 17.42 -4.81
N ASN A 67 -5.48 16.34 -4.41
CA ASN A 67 -5.11 16.06 -3.03
C ASN A 67 -3.63 16.42 -2.78
N PHE A 68 -3.41 17.45 -1.96
CA PHE A 68 -2.10 18.06 -1.66
C PHE A 68 -1.63 17.80 -0.23
N ALA A 69 -2.20 16.81 0.47
CA ALA A 69 -1.82 16.50 1.85
C ALA A 69 -0.41 15.88 1.97
N CYS A 70 0.18 15.52 0.82
CA CYS A 70 1.59 15.23 0.58
C CYS A 70 2.07 16.18 -0.56
#